data_AF-A0A170U9X3-F1
#
_entry.id   AF-A0A170U9X3-F1
#
_cell.length_a   1.000
_cell.length_b   1.000
_cell.length_c   1.000
_cell.angle_alpha   90.00
_cell.angle_beta   90.00
_cell.angle_gamma   90.00
#
_symmetry.space_group_name_H-M   'P 1'
#
loop_
_entity.id
_entity.type
_entity.pdbx_description
1 polymer ?
#
loop_
_entity_poly.entity_id
_entity_poly.type
_entity_poly.pdbx_seq_one_letter_code
_entity_poly.pdbx_strand_id
1 'polypeptide(L)'
;ISVEGETKLIPHFRPRKNYVCHYMILKQALAHGLKLIRINKVLQFKQSAWLAPYIQHNTELRKKATNQFEKDLYKLFNNSVFGKTMENVRNRISIKLVSNPLKLEKLTAR
;
A
#
# COMPACT_ATOMS: atom_id res chain seq x y z
N ILE A 1 -19.46 -4.55 7.86
CA ILE A 1 -20.88 -4.80 7.51
C ILE A 1 -20.87 -4.86 5.99
N SER A 2 -20.96 -6.06 5.44
CA SER A 2 -20.89 -6.25 3.99
C SER A 2 -22.29 -6.02 3.44
N VAL A 3 -22.45 -4.99 2.64
CA VAL A 3 -23.65 -4.80 1.81
C VAL A 3 -23.18 -5.08 0.40
N GLU A 4 -23.72 -6.15 -0.21
CA GLU A 4 -23.57 -6.52 -1.62
C GLU A 4 -22.14 -6.89 -2.07
N GLY A 5 -21.55 -7.94 -1.49
CA GLY A 5 -20.38 -8.63 -2.07
C GLY A 5 -19.03 -7.90 -1.99
N GLU A 6 -19.01 -6.59 -1.81
CA GLU A 6 -17.78 -5.80 -1.67
C GLU A 6 -17.55 -5.33 -0.23
N THR A 7 -16.32 -5.45 0.25
CA THR A 7 -15.92 -4.99 1.58
C THR A 7 -15.75 -3.47 1.58
N LYS A 8 -16.86 -2.75 1.78
CA LYS A 8 -16.83 -1.28 1.90
C LYS A 8 -16.12 -0.87 3.20
N LEU A 9 -15.27 0.15 3.11
CA LEU A 9 -14.66 0.78 4.28
C LEU A 9 -15.74 1.55 5.03
N ILE A 10 -16.17 1.02 6.18
CA ILE A 10 -17.19 1.65 7.02
C ILE A 10 -16.48 2.30 8.22
N PRO A 11 -16.68 3.61 8.45
CA PRO A 11 -16.22 4.24 9.67
C PRO A 11 -16.96 3.60 10.84
N HIS A 12 -16.21 3.08 11.81
CA HIS A 12 -16.78 2.50 13.02
C HIS A 12 -16.12 3.14 14.24
N PHE A 13 -16.95 3.42 15.25
CA PHE A 13 -16.54 4.07 16.50
C PHE A 13 -16.05 3.08 17.58
N ARG A 14 -15.89 1.81 17.24
CA ARG A 14 -15.41 0.81 18.20
C ARG A 14 -13.95 1.10 18.59
N PRO A 15 -13.54 0.74 19.82
CA PRO A 15 -12.14 0.86 20.23
C PRO A 15 -11.21 0.09 19.29
N ARG A 16 -10.20 0.78 18.73
CA ARG A 16 -9.19 0.17 17.88
C ARG A 16 -8.07 -0.43 18.73
N LYS A 17 -8.07 -1.76 18.88
CA LYS A 17 -7.04 -2.51 19.61
C LYS A 17 -5.94 -2.97 18.64
N ASN A 18 -4.67 -2.88 19.06
CA ASN A 18 -3.50 -3.31 18.28
C ASN A 18 -3.42 -2.71 16.85
N TYR A 19 -3.93 -1.49 16.67
CA TYR A 19 -3.95 -0.83 15.37
C TYR A 19 -2.58 -0.27 15.02
N VAL A 20 -2.07 -0.63 13.83
CA VAL A 20 -0.81 -0.13 13.30
C VAL A 20 -1.11 1.11 12.45
N CYS A 21 -0.47 2.23 12.77
CA CYS A 21 -0.63 3.46 12.01
C CYS A 21 0.66 4.28 11.97
N HIS A 22 0.76 5.15 10.97
CA HIS A 22 1.85 6.11 10.88
C HIS A 22 1.70 7.21 11.93
N TYR A 23 2.81 7.77 12.41
CA TYR A 23 2.80 8.77 13.47
C TYR A 23 1.99 10.03 13.10
N MET A 24 1.98 10.43 11.82
CA MET A 24 1.20 11.59 11.37
C MET A 24 -0.30 11.37 11.50
N ILE A 25 -0.77 10.16 11.15
CA ILE A 25 -2.18 9.78 11.28
C ILE A 25 -2.56 9.74 12.77
N LEU A 26 -1.69 9.20 13.62
CA LEU A 26 -1.92 9.20 15.07
C LEU A 26 -2.02 10.62 15.63
N LYS A 27 -1.08 11.52 15.26
CA LYS A 27 -1.13 12.93 15.67
C LYS A 27 -2.43 13.60 15.26
N GLN A 28 -2.88 13.39 14.02
CA GLN A 28 -4.15 13.91 13.53
C GLN A 28 -5.34 13.34 14.33
N ALA A 29 -5.36 12.03 14.57
CA ALA A 29 -6.44 11.39 15.33
C ALA A 29 -6.54 11.94 16.77
N LEU A 30 -5.40 12.14 17.43
CA LEU A 30 -5.34 12.75 18.75
C LEU A 30 -5.90 14.18 18.74
N ALA A 31 -5.56 14.98 17.72
CA ALA A 31 -6.09 16.33 17.55
C ALA A 31 -7.62 16.37 17.37
N HIS A 32 -8.20 15.33 16.77
CA HIS A 32 -9.65 15.17 16.64
C HIS A 32 -10.32 14.46 17.84
N GLY A 33 -9.62 14.31 18.96
CA GLY A 33 -10.21 13.83 20.22
C GLY A 33 -10.11 12.31 20.44
N LEU A 34 -9.34 11.58 19.63
CA LEU A 34 -9.04 10.18 19.92
C LEU A 34 -8.22 10.09 21.22
N LYS A 35 -8.68 9.30 22.19
CA LYS A 35 -7.94 9.06 23.44
C LYS A 35 -7.02 7.84 23.27
N LEU A 36 -5.72 8.05 23.39
CA LEU A 36 -4.73 6.97 23.36
C LEU A 36 -4.65 6.28 24.73
N ILE A 37 -4.82 4.96 24.74
CA ILE A 37 -4.79 4.16 25.98
C ILE A 37 -3.38 3.60 26.22
N ARG A 38 -2.77 2.98 25.21
CA ARG A 38 -1.47 2.30 25.32
C ARG A 38 -0.78 2.23 23.95
N ILE A 39 0.54 2.38 23.95
CA ILE A 39 1.41 2.10 22.80
C ILE A 39 2.08 0.74 23.05
N ASN A 40 1.90 -0.21 22.14
CA ASN A 40 2.44 -1.58 22.32
C ASN A 40 3.81 -1.76 21.66
N LYS A 41 4.01 -1.18 20.47
CA LYS A 41 5.21 -1.35 19.64
C LYS A 41 5.45 -0.06 18.86
N VAL A 42 6.72 0.31 18.68
CA VAL A 42 7.14 1.46 17.89
C VAL A 42 8.22 1.04 16.90
N LEU A 43 8.10 1.48 15.65
CA LEU A 43 9.13 1.37 14.64
C LEU A 43 9.63 2.78 14.33
N GLN A 44 10.91 3.04 14.60
CA GLN A 44 11.55 4.32 14.28
C GLN A 44 12.33 4.19 12.97
N PHE A 45 12.23 5.22 12.14
CA PHE A 45 12.93 5.28 10.85
C PHE A 45 13.15 6.74 10.45
N LYS A 46 14.19 6.98 9.64
CA LYS A 46 14.43 8.29 9.02
C LYS A 46 13.59 8.38 7.74
N GLN A 47 12.96 9.52 7.51
CA GLN A 47 12.15 9.79 6.33
C GLN A 47 12.76 10.95 5.56
N SER A 48 12.79 10.83 4.23
CA SER A 48 13.20 11.90 3.32
C SER A 48 12.29 11.89 2.10
N ALA A 49 12.10 13.06 1.48
CA ALA A 49 11.30 13.22 0.27
C ALA A 49 12.10 12.85 -0.99
N TRP A 50 12.79 11.71 -0.99
CA TRP A 50 13.71 11.31 -2.06
C TRP A 50 13.04 11.12 -3.42
N LEU A 51 11.74 10.78 -3.44
CA LEU A 51 10.96 10.60 -4.68
C LEU A 51 10.35 11.92 -5.20
N ALA A 52 10.43 13.01 -4.43
CA ALA A 52 9.83 14.29 -4.81
C ALA A 52 10.40 14.86 -6.14
N PRO A 53 11.72 14.84 -6.40
CA PRO A 53 12.26 15.33 -7.68
C PRO A 53 11.71 14.56 -8.89
N TYR A 54 11.55 13.24 -8.77
CA TYR A 54 10.98 12.40 -9.82
C TYR A 54 9.52 12.73 -10.12
N ILE A 55 8.70 12.84 -9.07
CA ILE A 55 7.27 13.19 -9.21
C ILE A 55 7.12 14.58 -9.81
N GLN A 56 7.94 15.53 -9.38
CA GLN A 56 7.94 16.88 -9.91
C GLN A 56 8.33 16.89 -11.39
N HIS A 57 9.40 16.20 -11.76
CA HIS A 57 9.84 16.09 -13.15
C HIS A 57 8.74 15.54 -14.07
N ASN A 58 8.10 14.43 -13.71
CA ASN A 58 7.00 13.86 -14.47
C ASN A 58 5.78 14.79 -14.52
N THR A 59 5.54 15.55 -13.45
CA THR A 59 4.44 16.54 -13.41
C THR A 59 4.70 17.70 -14.36
N GLU A 60 5.94 18.16 -14.45
CA GLU A 60 6.35 19.20 -15.40
C GLU A 60 6.28 18.71 -16.85
N LEU A 61 6.74 17.50 -17.13
CA LEU A 61 6.61 16.89 -18.45
C LEU A 61 5.14 16.69 -18.85
N ARG A 62 4.29 16.27 -17.90
CA ARG A 62 2.84 16.18 -18.11
C ARG A 62 2.19 17.51 -18.43
N LYS A 63 2.66 18.61 -17.83
CA LYS A 63 2.18 19.97 -18.14
C LYS A 63 2.60 20.43 -19.54
N LYS A 64 3.80 20.04 -19.98
CA LYS A 64 4.35 20.40 -21.30
C LYS A 64 3.82 19.54 -22.45
N ALA A 65 3.34 18.34 -22.15
CA ALA A 65 2.78 17.42 -23.15
C ALA A 65 1.60 18.05 -23.90
N THR A 66 1.67 18.03 -25.23
CA THR A 66 0.60 18.50 -26.11
C THR A 66 -0.37 17.38 -26.45
N ASN A 67 0.14 16.15 -26.56
CA ASN A 67 -0.64 14.97 -26.90
C ASN A 67 -1.27 14.32 -25.65
N GLN A 68 -2.49 13.80 -25.81
CA GLN A 68 -3.21 13.06 -24.76
C GLN A 68 -2.44 11.81 -24.34
N PHE A 69 -1.82 11.11 -25.29
CA PHE A 69 -1.01 9.91 -25.00
C PHE A 69 0.12 10.20 -24.01
N GLU A 70 0.89 11.27 -24.25
CA GLU A 70 2.02 11.66 -23.39
C GLU A 70 1.56 12.05 -21.99
N LYS A 71 0.42 12.77 -21.89
CA LYS A 71 -0.17 13.12 -20.59
C LYS A 71 -0.53 11.88 -19.78
N ASP A 72 -1.08 10.87 -20.42
CA ASP A 72 -1.45 9.61 -19.78
C ASP A 72 -0.22 8.76 -19.42
N LEU A 73 0.84 8.82 -20.24
CA LEU A 73 2.12 8.17 -19.96
C LEU A 73 2.79 8.74 -18.69
N TYR A 74 2.92 10.06 -18.57
CA TYR A 74 3.54 10.67 -17.38
C TYR A 74 2.71 10.46 -16.11
N LYS A 75 1.38 10.39 -16.25
CA LYS A 75 0.49 9.98 -15.16
C LYS A 75 0.74 8.52 -14.76
N LEU A 76 0.89 7.63 -15.74
CA LEU A 76 1.17 6.22 -15.51
C LEU A 76 2.50 6.02 -14.79
N PHE A 77 3.55 6.76 -15.13
CA PHE A 77 4.85 6.67 -14.46
C PHE A 77 4.78 7.00 -12.97
N ASN A 78 4.05 8.04 -12.59
CA ASN A 78 3.86 8.35 -11.17
C ASN A 78 3.03 7.27 -10.46
N ASN A 79 1.95 6.80 -11.08
CA ASN A 79 1.07 5.79 -10.50
C ASN A 79 1.73 4.41 -10.40
N SER A 80 2.54 4.02 -11.39
CA SER A 80 3.19 2.72 -11.45
C SER A 80 4.27 2.60 -10.37
N VAL A 81 5.07 3.65 -10.16
CA VAL A 81 6.06 3.68 -9.07
C VAL A 81 5.36 3.54 -7.71
N PHE A 82 4.29 4.30 -7.49
CA PHE A 82 3.51 4.18 -6.25
C PHE A 82 2.97 2.75 -6.04
N GLY A 83 2.29 2.19 -7.05
CA GLY A 83 1.76 0.83 -6.97
C GLY A 83 2.86 -0.21 -6.74
N LYS A 84 4.01 -0.05 -7.39
CA LYS A 84 5.16 -0.95 -7.24
C LYS A 84 5.72 -0.92 -5.82
N THR A 85 5.78 0.25 -5.19
CA THR A 85 6.26 0.39 -3.81
C THR A 85 5.31 -0.21 -2.77
N MET A 86 4.02 -0.29 -3.07
CA MET A 86 3.01 -0.93 -2.20
C MET A 86 2.84 -2.42 -2.48
N GLU A 87 3.54 -2.98 -3.46
CA GLU A 87 3.39 -4.37 -3.85
C GLU A 87 3.92 -5.31 -2.76
N ASN A 88 3.09 -6.28 -2.35
CA ASN A 88 3.55 -7.36 -1.48
C ASN A 88 4.40 -8.37 -2.27
N VAL A 89 5.71 -8.21 -2.19
CA VAL A 89 6.69 -9.06 -2.90
C VAL A 89 6.55 -10.54 -2.55
N ARG A 90 6.03 -10.90 -1.37
CA ARG A 90 5.84 -12.32 -0.98
C ARG A 90 4.85 -13.05 -1.87
N ASN A 91 3.89 -12.33 -2.44
CA ASN A 91 2.89 -12.92 -3.32
C ASN A 91 3.47 -13.37 -4.67
N ARG A 92 4.69 -12.93 -5.03
CA ARG A 92 5.39 -13.41 -6.23
C ARG A 92 5.88 -14.86 -6.09
N ILE A 93 5.98 -15.37 -4.86
CA ILE A 93 6.50 -16.70 -4.56
C ILE A 93 5.33 -17.60 -4.13
N SER A 94 4.99 -18.58 -4.96
CA SER A 94 4.01 -19.62 -4.61
C SER A 94 4.72 -20.80 -3.95
N ILE A 95 4.79 -20.81 -2.62
CA ILE A 95 5.29 -21.96 -1.85
C ILE A 95 4.11 -22.90 -1.58
N LYS A 96 4.18 -24.14 -2.08
CA LYS A 96 3.22 -25.20 -1.76
C LYS A 96 3.94 -26.26 -0.92
N LEU A 97 3.54 -26.39 0.34
CA LEU A 97 4.01 -27.49 1.18
C LEU A 97 3.18 -28.74 0.86
N VAL A 98 3.87 -29.84 0.57
CA VAL A 98 3.24 -31.10 0.18
C VAL A 98 3.82 -32.22 1.03
N SER A 99 2.94 -33.02 1.63
CA SER A 99 3.29 -34.21 2.42
C SER A 99 3.12 -35.51 1.63
N ASN A 100 2.41 -35.48 0.50
CA ASN A 100 2.14 -36.65 -0.34
C ASN A 100 3.03 -36.65 -1.59
N PRO A 101 3.85 -37.70 -1.84
CA PRO A 101 4.77 -37.76 -2.99
C PRO A 101 4.05 -37.65 -4.34
N LEU A 102 2.85 -38.23 -4.50
CA LEU A 102 2.08 -38.17 -5.75
C LEU A 102 1.64 -36.75 -6.11
N LYS A 103 1.38 -35.93 -5.08
CA LYS A 103 0.98 -34.53 -5.26
C LYS A 103 2.20 -33.66 -5.53
N LEU A 104 3.38 -34.06 -5.04
CA LEU A 104 4.64 -33.39 -5.35
C LEU A 104 4.96 -33.54 -6.84
N GLU A 105 4.97 -34.78 -7.34
CA GLU A 105 5.25 -35.07 -8.76
C GLU A 105 4.34 -34.30 -9.71
N LYS A 106 3.03 -34.24 -9.42
CA LYS A 106 2.07 -33.46 -10.22
C LYS A 106 2.29 -31.94 -10.17
N LEU A 107 2.86 -31.42 -9.08
CA LEU A 107 3.11 -29.98 -8.92
C LEU A 107 4.49 -29.57 -9.42
N THR A 108 5.44 -30.52 -9.53
CA THR A 108 6.77 -30.32 -10.09
C THR A 108 6.83 -30.61 -11.59
N ALA A 109 5.96 -31.46 -12.11
CA ALA A 109 5.78 -31.64 -13.55
C ALA A 109 5.26 -30.33 -14.15
N ARG A 110 6.14 -29.63 -14.86
CA ARG A 110 5.85 -28.38 -15.57
C ARG A 110 5.57 -28.67 -17.03
#